data_AF-A0A1Z5L3K3-F1
#
_entry.id   AF-A0A1Z5L3K3-F1
#
_cell.length_a   1.000
_cell.length_b   1.000
_cell.length_c   1.000
_cell.angle_alpha   90.00
_cell.angle_beta   90.00
_cell.angle_gamma   90.00
#
_symmetry.space_group_name_H-M   'P 1'
#
loop_
_entity.id
_entity.type
_entity.pdbx_description
1 polymer ?
#
loop_
_entity_poly.entity_id
_entity_poly.type
_entity_poly.pdbx_seq_one_letter_code
_entity_poly.pdbx_strand_id
1 'polypeptide(L)'
;MLLSVIRNVISPLKCPLKKAFTSSSTREMLLKAPKKPPSLDCYDPVQVTLLEEQCIVVNEQDKVLGASSKKNCHLLENINKGLLHRAFSVFLFNTKGELLLQQRSDAKITFPGLFTNTCCSHPLYVAEELEESDALGVKVAAQRRMHTELGIEPCQISMEDIHYLTRILYKAPSDSDWGENEVDYILLIQKDMMPR
;
A
#
# COMPACT_ATOMS: atom_id res chain seq x y z
N MET A 1 20.04 27.19 -2.25
CA MET A 1 20.44 26.73 -0.91
C MET A 1 19.54 25.56 -0.52
N LEU A 2 19.65 24.46 -1.29
CA LEU A 2 18.82 23.26 -1.16
C LEU A 2 19.63 22.12 -1.77
N LEU A 3 20.47 21.46 -0.97
CA LEU A 3 21.23 20.24 -1.29
C LEU A 3 22.10 19.89 -0.07
N SER A 4 21.47 19.43 1.00
CA SER A 4 22.15 18.75 2.10
C SER A 4 21.10 18.26 3.07
N VAL A 5 20.77 16.98 3.01
CA VAL A 5 20.57 16.04 4.13
C VAL A 5 19.96 14.79 3.50
N ILE A 6 20.77 13.75 3.35
CA ILE A 6 20.49 12.31 3.53
C ILE A 6 21.81 11.62 3.17
N ARG A 7 22.67 11.50 4.18
CA ARG A 7 23.77 10.52 4.21
C ARG A 7 23.80 9.94 5.62
N ASN A 8 23.98 8.63 5.67
CA ASN A 8 24.15 7.77 6.83
C ASN A 8 22.85 7.19 7.42
N VAL A 9 22.47 5.99 6.97
CA VAL A 9 22.50 4.74 7.79
C VAL A 9 22.36 3.54 6.82
N ILE A 10 23.47 2.94 6.38
CA ILE A 10 23.49 1.54 5.92
C ILE A 10 24.78 0.90 6.44
N SER A 11 24.64 -0.01 7.39
CA SER A 11 25.68 -0.92 7.86
C SER A 11 25.46 -2.28 7.20
N PRO A 12 26.46 -2.90 6.56
CA PRO A 12 26.29 -4.22 5.95
C PRO A 12 26.43 -5.32 7.02
N LEU A 13 25.32 -6.00 7.31
CA LEU A 13 25.34 -7.28 8.04
C LEU A 13 25.97 -8.36 7.16
N LYS A 14 27.17 -8.82 7.55
CA LYS A 14 27.86 -9.98 6.96
C LYS A 14 27.21 -11.27 7.47
N CYS A 15 26.61 -12.06 6.59
CA CYS A 15 26.21 -13.44 6.87
C CYS A 15 27.14 -14.41 6.10
N PRO A 16 27.77 -15.40 6.75
CA PRO A 16 28.75 -16.26 6.09
C PRO A 16 28.09 -17.41 5.30
N LEU A 17 28.41 -17.47 4.00
CA LEU A 17 28.14 -18.58 3.10
C LEU A 17 28.85 -19.86 3.56
N LYS A 18 28.10 -20.96 3.75
CA LYS A 18 28.64 -22.33 3.71
C LYS A 18 28.00 -23.08 2.55
N LYS A 19 28.85 -23.57 1.64
CA LYS A 19 28.50 -24.54 0.58
C LYS A 19 28.49 -25.95 1.17
N ALA A 20 27.52 -26.76 0.78
CA ALA A 20 27.62 -28.23 0.80
C ALA A 20 26.93 -28.80 -0.45
N PHE A 21 27.54 -29.85 -1.00
CA PHE A 21 27.35 -30.45 -2.32
C PHE A 21 26.29 -31.58 -2.33
N THR A 22 25.69 -31.81 -3.51
CA THR A 22 25.08 -33.07 -4.07
C THR A 22 23.85 -33.66 -3.35
N SER A 23 22.87 -34.32 -3.97
CA SER A 23 22.70 -35.00 -5.27
C SER A 23 21.22 -35.02 -5.68
N SER A 24 20.98 -35.24 -6.98
CA SER A 24 19.74 -35.70 -7.65
C SER A 24 18.63 -36.30 -6.77
N SER A 25 17.43 -35.71 -6.84
CA SER A 25 16.15 -36.40 -6.65
C SER A 25 15.01 -35.50 -7.17
N THR A 26 14.25 -36.03 -8.12
CA THR A 26 13.03 -35.48 -8.71
C THR A 26 12.05 -34.96 -7.65
N ARG A 27 11.87 -33.63 -7.56
CA ARG A 27 10.78 -33.04 -6.76
C ARG A 27 9.51 -33.03 -7.59
N GLU A 28 8.70 -34.05 -7.37
CA GLU A 28 7.25 -34.00 -7.54
C GLU A 28 6.71 -32.67 -6.99
N MET A 29 6.15 -31.84 -7.88
CA MET A 29 5.30 -30.72 -7.49
C MET A 29 4.04 -31.30 -6.84
N LEU A 30 4.10 -31.52 -5.53
CA LEU A 30 2.92 -31.71 -4.71
C LEU A 30 2.05 -30.45 -4.84
N LEU A 31 1.03 -30.53 -5.68
CA LEU A 31 -0.12 -29.63 -5.70
C LEU A 31 -0.72 -29.65 -4.29
N LYS A 32 -0.34 -28.68 -3.46
CA LYS A 32 -1.01 -28.45 -2.17
C LYS A 32 -2.47 -28.14 -2.49
N ALA A 33 -3.39 -28.84 -1.82
CA ALA A 33 -4.81 -28.56 -1.89
C ALA A 33 -5.05 -27.06 -1.64
N PRO A 34 -6.03 -26.42 -2.32
CA PRO A 34 -6.31 -25.01 -2.13
C PRO A 34 -6.57 -24.75 -0.65
N LYS A 35 -5.80 -23.83 -0.06
CA LYS A 35 -5.96 -23.43 1.34
C LYS A 35 -7.34 -22.78 1.45
N LYS A 36 -8.15 -23.18 2.42
CA LYS A 36 -9.45 -22.53 2.67
C LYS A 36 -9.20 -21.03 2.92
N PRO A 37 -10.01 -20.12 2.37
CA PRO A 37 -9.84 -18.69 2.63
C PRO A 37 -9.89 -18.42 4.15
N PRO A 38 -9.15 -17.41 4.64
CA PRO A 38 -9.14 -17.07 6.06
C PRO A 38 -10.56 -16.73 6.52
N SER A 39 -10.91 -17.18 7.74
CA SER A 39 -12.17 -16.75 8.36
C SER A 39 -12.10 -15.24 8.63
N LEU A 40 -13.23 -14.56 8.43
CA LEU A 40 -13.35 -13.13 8.70
C LEU A 40 -14.01 -12.82 10.05
N ASP A 41 -14.44 -13.85 10.79
CA ASP A 41 -15.27 -13.70 12.00
C ASP A 41 -14.55 -12.97 13.15
N CYS A 42 -13.22 -12.90 13.11
CA CYS A 42 -12.39 -12.26 14.11
C CYS A 42 -12.01 -10.81 13.79
N TYR A 43 -12.39 -10.28 12.63
CA TYR A 43 -12.07 -8.91 12.23
C TYR A 43 -13.21 -7.94 12.55
N ASP A 44 -12.84 -6.68 12.70
CA ASP A 44 -13.79 -5.58 12.87
C ASP A 44 -14.79 -5.52 11.69
N PRO A 45 -16.11 -5.43 11.95
CA PRO A 45 -17.13 -5.47 10.89
C PRO A 45 -16.97 -4.36 9.84
N VAL A 46 -16.51 -3.17 10.23
CA VAL A 46 -16.29 -2.06 9.29
C VAL A 46 -15.14 -2.40 8.36
N GLN A 47 -14.05 -2.97 8.89
CA GLN A 47 -12.93 -3.43 8.06
C GLN A 47 -13.34 -4.55 7.11
N VAL A 48 -14.24 -5.45 7.54
CA VAL A 48 -14.79 -6.51 6.68
C VAL A 48 -15.62 -5.91 5.54
N THR A 49 -16.46 -4.90 5.78
CA THR A 49 -17.19 -4.23 4.69
C THR A 49 -16.24 -3.54 3.71
N LEU A 50 -15.17 -2.91 4.19
CA LEU A 50 -14.16 -2.29 3.32
C LEU A 50 -13.40 -3.30 2.45
N LEU A 51 -13.43 -4.59 2.75
CA LEU A 51 -12.84 -5.62 1.90
C LEU A 51 -13.56 -5.78 0.55
N GLU A 52 -14.78 -5.27 0.42
CA GLU A 52 -15.59 -5.32 -0.81
C GLU A 52 -15.24 -4.18 -1.79
N GLU A 53 -14.53 -3.14 -1.31
CA GLU A 53 -14.02 -2.04 -2.14
C GLU A 53 -13.29 -2.60 -3.38
N GLN A 54 -13.58 -2.05 -4.56
CA GLN A 54 -12.94 -2.50 -5.80
C GLN A 54 -11.64 -1.74 -6.04
N CYS A 55 -10.52 -2.44 -5.96
CA CYS A 55 -9.20 -1.92 -6.28
C CYS A 55 -8.94 -2.00 -7.80
N ILE A 56 -8.09 -1.11 -8.29
CA ILE A 56 -7.62 -1.12 -9.68
C ILE A 56 -6.51 -2.17 -9.83
N VAL A 57 -6.77 -3.23 -10.59
CA VAL A 57 -5.78 -4.27 -10.92
C VAL A 57 -4.93 -3.80 -12.09
N VAL A 58 -3.60 -3.91 -11.96
CA VAL A 58 -2.63 -3.42 -12.94
C VAL A 58 -1.57 -4.46 -13.26
N ASN A 59 -0.84 -4.28 -14.35
CA ASN A 59 0.42 -4.98 -14.61
C ASN A 59 1.62 -4.21 -14.02
N GLU A 60 2.83 -4.77 -14.13
CA GLU A 60 4.06 -4.15 -13.59
C GLU A 60 4.43 -2.82 -14.25
N GLN A 61 3.86 -2.51 -15.43
CA GLN A 61 4.01 -1.23 -16.11
C GLN A 61 2.89 -0.25 -15.73
N ASP A 62 2.11 -0.59 -14.70
CA ASP A 62 0.99 0.20 -14.19
C ASP A 62 -0.10 0.45 -15.23
N LYS A 63 -0.36 -0.54 -16.09
CA LYS A 63 -1.50 -0.53 -17.02
C LYS A 63 -2.67 -1.27 -16.42
N VAL A 64 -3.83 -0.62 -16.42
CA VAL A 64 -5.09 -1.15 -15.90
C VAL A 64 -5.49 -2.42 -16.66
N LEU A 65 -5.75 -3.48 -15.91
CA LEU A 65 -6.23 -4.77 -16.41
C LEU A 65 -7.70 -5.01 -16.05
N GLY A 66 -8.20 -4.35 -15.00
CA GLY A 66 -9.58 -4.49 -14.54
C GLY A 66 -9.71 -4.15 -13.05
N ALA A 67 -10.71 -4.74 -12.40
CA ALA A 67 -11.02 -4.55 -10.99
C ALA A 67 -10.97 -5.87 -10.21
N SER A 68 -10.68 -5.78 -8.91
CA SER A 68 -10.87 -6.89 -7.98
C SER A 68 -11.16 -6.35 -6.59
N SER A 69 -11.84 -7.14 -5.75
CA SER A 69 -12.10 -6.75 -4.37
C SER A 69 -10.78 -6.58 -3.61
N LYS A 70 -10.77 -5.64 -2.66
CA LYS A 70 -9.67 -5.42 -1.73
C LYS A 70 -9.27 -6.72 -1.04
N LYS A 71 -10.24 -7.55 -0.63
CA LYS A 71 -9.96 -8.92 -0.13
C LYS A 71 -9.05 -9.69 -1.07
N ASN A 72 -9.46 -9.83 -2.33
CA ASN A 72 -8.72 -10.64 -3.29
C ASN A 72 -7.33 -10.07 -3.56
N CYS A 73 -7.21 -8.75 -3.63
CA CYS A 73 -5.96 -8.01 -3.79
C CYS A 73 -4.93 -8.28 -2.69
N HIS A 74 -5.39 -8.46 -1.45
CA HIS A 74 -4.50 -8.58 -0.29
C HIS A 74 -4.30 -10.02 0.20
N LEU A 75 -4.97 -11.01 -0.41
CA LEU A 75 -4.72 -12.42 -0.11
C LEU A 75 -3.38 -12.87 -0.71
N LEU A 76 -2.47 -13.39 0.14
CA LEU A 76 -1.16 -13.87 -0.30
C LEU A 76 -1.27 -14.96 -1.37
N GLU A 77 -2.31 -15.79 -1.33
CA GLU A 77 -2.58 -16.78 -2.38
C GLU A 77 -2.66 -16.12 -3.78
N ASN A 78 -3.36 -15.00 -3.91
CA ASN A 78 -3.54 -14.31 -5.18
C ASN A 78 -2.32 -13.47 -5.54
N ILE A 79 -1.69 -12.83 -4.55
CA ILE A 79 -0.42 -12.10 -4.73
C ILE A 79 0.68 -13.03 -5.27
N ASN A 80 0.72 -14.29 -4.80
CA ASN A 80 1.66 -15.30 -5.26
C ASN A 80 1.35 -15.81 -6.67
N LYS A 81 0.11 -15.64 -7.15
CA LYS A 81 -0.28 -15.86 -8.55
C LYS A 81 -0.03 -14.62 -9.44
N GLY A 82 0.50 -13.54 -8.88
CA GLY A 82 0.85 -12.32 -9.62
C GLY A 82 -0.22 -11.22 -9.59
N LEU A 83 -1.27 -11.36 -8.77
CA LEU A 83 -2.25 -10.28 -8.60
C LEU A 83 -1.55 -9.04 -8.03
N LEU A 84 -1.69 -7.92 -8.74
CA LEU A 84 -1.03 -6.64 -8.47
C LEU A 84 -2.09 -5.53 -8.60
N HIS A 85 -2.12 -4.59 -7.66
CA HIS A 85 -3.06 -3.48 -7.69
C HIS A 85 -2.37 -2.13 -7.49
N ARG A 86 -3.03 -1.06 -7.93
CA ARG A 86 -2.55 0.32 -7.75
C ARG A 86 -2.82 0.77 -6.32
N ALA A 87 -1.87 1.51 -5.74
CA ALA A 87 -1.96 2.07 -4.40
C ALA A 87 -1.35 3.48 -4.35
N PHE A 88 -1.48 4.14 -3.19
CA PHE A 88 -0.77 5.37 -2.90
C PHE A 88 -0.29 5.45 -1.45
N SER A 89 0.76 6.23 -1.26
CA SER A 89 1.34 6.60 0.03
C SER A 89 1.52 8.12 0.11
N VAL A 90 0.83 8.74 1.05
CA VAL A 90 0.91 10.18 1.33
C VAL A 90 1.97 10.45 2.40
N PHE A 91 2.82 11.45 2.15
CA PHE A 91 3.73 12.03 3.12
C PHE A 91 3.39 13.51 3.28
N LEU A 92 2.70 13.83 4.37
CA LEU A 92 2.31 15.19 4.73
C LEU A 92 3.34 15.78 5.69
N PHE A 93 3.98 16.84 5.24
CA PHE A 93 4.88 17.66 6.03
C PHE A 93 4.18 18.94 6.45
N ASN A 94 4.40 19.37 7.68
CA ASN A 94 4.04 20.72 8.08
C ASN A 94 5.05 21.75 7.53
N THR A 95 4.80 23.05 7.75
CA THR A 95 5.68 24.12 7.25
C THR A 95 7.06 24.14 7.92
N LYS A 96 7.25 23.42 9.03
CA LYS A 96 8.54 23.20 9.69
C LYS A 96 9.33 22.02 9.11
N GLY A 97 8.76 21.26 8.18
CA GLY A 97 9.38 20.07 7.61
C GLY A 97 9.25 18.82 8.47
N GLU A 98 8.33 18.81 9.44
CA GLU A 98 8.03 17.64 10.28
C GLU A 98 7.00 16.76 9.56
N LEU A 99 7.24 15.45 9.52
CA LEU A 99 6.36 14.46 8.87
C LEU A 99 5.28 13.99 9.85
N LEU A 100 4.03 14.02 9.40
CA LEU A 100 2.92 13.39 10.10
C LEU A 100 2.95 11.87 9.92
N LEU A 101 3.17 11.14 11.01
CA LEU A 101 3.08 9.67 11.04
C LEU A 101 1.74 9.22 11.60
N GLN A 102 1.24 8.09 11.12
CA GLN A 102 0.04 7.44 11.63
C GLN A 102 0.43 6.14 12.33
N GLN A 103 -0.15 5.88 13.51
CA GLN A 103 -0.19 4.53 14.06
C GLN A 103 -1.46 3.85 13.59
N ARG A 104 -1.32 2.70 12.92
CA ARG A 104 -2.46 1.93 12.43
C ARG A 104 -3.27 1.37 13.60
N SER A 105 -4.60 1.39 13.50
CA SER A 105 -5.45 0.76 14.51
C SER A 105 -5.23 -0.76 14.53
N ASP A 106 -5.43 -1.37 15.70
CA ASP A 106 -5.34 -2.82 15.87
C ASP A 106 -6.42 -3.58 15.08
N ALA A 107 -7.47 -2.87 14.66
CA ALA A 107 -8.55 -3.40 13.84
C ALA A 107 -8.14 -3.63 12.36
N LYS A 108 -7.06 -2.99 11.87
CA LYS A 108 -6.63 -3.15 10.47
C LYS A 108 -6.27 -4.61 10.18
N ILE A 109 -6.72 -5.11 9.03
CA ILE A 109 -6.48 -6.50 8.59
C ILE A 109 -5.01 -6.73 8.26
N THR A 110 -4.38 -5.80 7.53
CA THR A 110 -2.94 -5.83 7.26
C THR A 110 -2.19 -4.91 8.23
N PHE A 111 -1.06 -5.38 8.76
CA PHE A 111 -0.14 -4.59 9.60
C PHE A 111 -0.80 -3.80 10.75
N PRO A 112 -1.59 -4.43 11.63
CA PRO A 112 -2.19 -3.74 12.78
C PRO A 112 -1.12 -3.20 13.74
N GLY A 113 -1.38 -2.03 14.35
CA GLY A 113 -0.53 -1.44 15.40
C GLY A 113 0.80 -0.81 14.95
N LEU A 114 1.20 -0.97 13.69
CA LEU A 114 2.45 -0.43 13.16
C LEU A 114 2.35 1.08 12.87
N PHE A 115 3.46 1.79 13.11
CA PHE A 115 3.63 3.16 12.62
C PHE A 115 3.97 3.16 11.13
N THR A 116 3.33 4.06 10.39
CA THR A 116 3.55 4.27 8.95
C THR A 116 3.48 5.76 8.62
N ASN A 117 3.70 6.12 7.35
CA ASN A 117 3.49 7.47 6.82
C ASN A 117 2.04 7.95 7.00
N THR A 118 1.75 9.17 6.54
CA THR A 118 0.52 9.89 6.87
C THR A 118 -0.76 9.13 6.52
N CYS A 119 -0.87 8.59 5.31
CA CYS A 119 -2.04 7.85 4.85
C CYS A 119 -1.65 6.94 3.69
N CYS A 120 -2.09 5.67 3.73
CA CYS A 120 -1.92 4.71 2.65
C CYS A 120 -3.26 4.05 2.33
N SER A 121 -3.58 3.92 1.05
CA SER A 121 -4.79 3.23 0.59
C SER A 121 -4.73 3.02 -0.93
N HIS A 122 -5.87 2.66 -1.50
CA HIS A 122 -6.04 2.38 -2.92
C HIS A 122 -6.95 3.42 -3.59
N PRO A 123 -6.65 3.83 -4.84
CA PRO A 123 -7.67 4.33 -5.73
C PRO A 123 -8.68 3.22 -6.05
N LEU A 124 -9.95 3.59 -6.09
CA LEU A 124 -11.07 2.72 -6.39
C LEU A 124 -11.28 2.60 -7.89
N TYR A 125 -11.81 1.47 -8.33
CA TYR A 125 -12.21 1.25 -9.73
C TYR A 125 -13.53 1.99 -10.04
N VAL A 126 -13.48 3.32 -10.02
CA VAL A 126 -14.58 4.24 -10.34
C VAL A 126 -14.06 5.35 -11.26
N ALA A 127 -14.94 5.99 -12.02
CA ALA A 127 -14.54 6.90 -13.10
C ALA A 127 -13.62 8.03 -12.60
N GLU A 128 -13.92 8.60 -11.44
CA GLU A 128 -13.20 9.73 -10.85
C GLU A 128 -11.79 9.34 -10.38
N GLU A 129 -11.58 8.09 -9.97
CA GLU A 129 -10.29 7.60 -9.45
C GLU A 129 -9.49 6.79 -10.48
N LEU A 130 -10.08 6.55 -11.66
CA LEU A 130 -9.41 5.93 -12.83
C LEU A 130 -8.69 6.94 -13.74
N GLU A 131 -8.91 8.25 -13.56
CA GLU A 131 -8.25 9.28 -14.35
C GLU A 131 -6.73 9.29 -14.14
N GLU A 132 -5.97 8.98 -15.19
CA GLU A 132 -4.51 8.84 -15.12
C GLU A 132 -3.78 10.17 -15.39
N SER A 133 -4.46 11.15 -16.01
CA SER A 133 -3.91 12.47 -16.33
C SER A 133 -3.37 13.15 -15.07
N ASP A 134 -2.07 13.47 -15.07
CA ASP A 134 -1.39 14.08 -13.91
C ASP A 134 -1.64 13.36 -12.57
N ALA A 135 -1.83 12.03 -12.62
CA ALA A 135 -2.18 11.20 -11.46
C ALA A 135 -3.45 11.65 -10.71
N LEU A 136 -4.38 12.33 -11.39
CA LEU A 136 -5.55 12.95 -10.77
C LEU A 136 -6.40 11.95 -9.97
N GLY A 137 -6.69 10.78 -10.52
CA GLY A 137 -7.51 9.78 -9.84
C GLY A 137 -6.90 9.30 -8.52
N VAL A 138 -5.57 9.18 -8.48
CA VAL A 138 -4.83 8.82 -7.26
C VAL A 138 -4.83 9.97 -6.24
N LYS A 139 -4.72 11.23 -6.69
CA LYS A 139 -4.83 12.41 -5.82
C LYS A 139 -6.23 12.54 -5.21
N VAL A 140 -7.28 12.27 -6.00
CA VAL A 140 -8.68 12.20 -5.54
C VAL A 140 -8.85 11.14 -4.45
N ALA A 141 -8.32 9.93 -4.69
CA ALA A 141 -8.35 8.85 -3.71
C ALA A 141 -7.62 9.22 -2.41
N ALA A 142 -6.47 9.88 -2.50
CA ALA A 142 -5.70 10.36 -1.36
C ALA A 142 -6.49 11.38 -0.54
N GLN A 143 -7.11 12.37 -1.18
CA GLN A 143 -7.96 13.35 -0.50
C GLN A 143 -9.13 12.68 0.24
N ARG A 144 -9.84 11.75 -0.41
CA ARG A 144 -10.94 10.99 0.20
C ARG A 144 -10.50 10.21 1.43
N ARG A 145 -9.34 9.54 1.36
CA ARG A 145 -8.84 8.70 2.45
C ARG A 145 -8.27 9.51 3.60
N MET A 146 -7.58 10.62 3.32
CA MET A 146 -7.18 11.56 4.37
C MET A 146 -8.39 12.14 5.11
N HIS A 147 -9.49 12.44 4.41
CA HIS A 147 -10.74 12.83 5.07
C HIS A 147 -11.28 11.73 5.98
N THR A 148 -11.34 10.50 5.47
CA THR A 148 -11.89 9.35 6.20
C THR A 148 -11.04 8.95 7.41
N GLU A 149 -9.71 8.96 7.28
CA GLU A 149 -8.80 8.44 8.31
C GLU A 149 -8.25 9.50 9.27
N LEU A 150 -8.10 10.76 8.82
CA LEU A 150 -7.46 11.83 9.58
C LEU A 150 -8.41 13.02 9.85
N GLY A 151 -9.63 12.98 9.32
CA GLY A 151 -10.62 14.06 9.48
C GLY A 151 -10.24 15.36 8.76
N ILE A 152 -9.33 15.29 7.78
CA ILE A 152 -8.93 16.46 6.98
C ILE A 152 -10.03 16.74 5.96
N GLU A 153 -10.68 17.89 6.06
CA GLU A 153 -11.78 18.24 5.16
C GLU A 153 -11.25 18.49 3.73
N PRO A 154 -11.96 18.04 2.67
CA PRO A 154 -11.54 18.26 1.29
C PRO A 154 -11.28 19.72 0.93
N CYS A 155 -11.94 20.67 1.58
CA CYS A 155 -11.69 22.10 1.38
C CYS A 155 -10.32 22.58 1.88
N GLN A 156 -9.62 21.79 2.70
CA GLN A 156 -8.30 22.13 3.25
C GLN A 156 -7.16 21.73 2.31
N ILE A 157 -7.37 20.80 1.37
CA ILE A 157 -6.36 20.28 0.43
C ILE A 157 -6.93 20.37 -0.99
N SER A 158 -6.33 21.15 -1.87
CA SER A 158 -6.67 21.09 -3.30
C SER A 158 -5.80 20.06 -4.04
N MET A 159 -6.15 19.71 -5.28
CA MET A 159 -5.36 18.73 -6.05
C MET A 159 -3.96 19.23 -6.39
N GLU A 160 -3.78 20.55 -6.42
CA GLU A 160 -2.50 21.23 -6.64
C GLU A 160 -1.59 21.14 -5.41
N ASP A 161 -2.14 20.97 -4.20
CA ASP A 161 -1.37 20.74 -2.98
C ASP A 161 -0.77 19.32 -2.91
N ILE A 162 -1.31 18.38 -3.71
CA ILE A 162 -0.91 16.97 -3.71
C ILE A 162 0.08 16.73 -4.85
N HIS A 163 1.37 16.70 -4.52
CA HIS A 163 2.44 16.53 -5.48
C HIS A 163 2.78 15.06 -5.70
N TYR A 164 2.53 14.55 -6.90
CA TYR A 164 3.01 13.25 -7.31
C TYR A 164 4.53 13.28 -7.54
N LEU A 165 5.28 12.40 -6.87
CA LEU A 165 6.73 12.30 -6.99
C LEU A 165 7.18 11.18 -7.92
N THR A 166 6.79 9.94 -7.60
CA THR A 166 7.23 8.73 -8.32
C THR A 166 6.34 7.54 -7.94
N ARG A 167 6.62 6.36 -8.52
CA ARG A 167 6.00 5.09 -8.18
C ARG A 167 7.03 4.08 -7.67
N ILE A 168 6.62 3.23 -6.73
CA ILE A 168 7.42 2.13 -6.20
C ILE A 168 6.62 0.83 -6.37
N LEU A 169 7.21 -0.15 -7.06
CA LEU A 169 6.67 -1.50 -7.10
C LEU A 169 7.22 -2.27 -5.90
N TYR A 170 6.34 -2.76 -5.02
CA TYR A 170 6.77 -3.54 -3.85
C TYR A 170 5.82 -4.71 -3.55
N LYS A 171 6.33 -5.67 -2.77
CA LYS A 171 5.58 -6.82 -2.26
C LYS A 171 5.99 -7.09 -0.82
N ALA A 172 5.03 -7.23 0.08
CA ALA A 172 5.30 -7.46 1.51
C ALA A 172 4.23 -8.37 2.14
N PRO A 173 4.61 -9.49 2.79
CA PRO A 173 3.67 -10.27 3.59
C PRO A 173 3.33 -9.54 4.90
N SER A 174 2.06 -9.54 5.29
CA SER A 174 1.61 -9.08 6.61
C SER A 174 1.61 -10.24 7.60
N ASP A 175 0.99 -11.36 7.23
CA ASP A 175 0.97 -12.59 8.02
C ASP A 175 0.96 -13.84 7.10
N SER A 176 0.36 -14.95 7.56
CA SER A 176 0.28 -16.18 6.77
C SER A 176 -0.75 -16.17 5.63
N ASP A 177 -1.71 -15.24 5.65
CA ASP A 177 -2.83 -15.18 4.72
C ASP A 177 -2.89 -13.84 3.97
N TRP A 178 -2.41 -12.76 4.58
CA TRP A 178 -2.51 -11.39 4.05
C TRP A 178 -1.16 -10.77 3.71
N GLY A 179 -1.18 -9.86 2.75
CA GLY A 179 -0.02 -9.06 2.34
C GLY A 179 -0.37 -7.97 1.34
N GLU A 180 0.66 -7.35 0.81
CA GLU A 180 0.61 -6.28 -0.18
C GLU A 180 1.43 -6.67 -1.41
N ASN A 181 0.95 -6.26 -2.58
CA ASN A 181 1.68 -6.29 -3.83
C ASN A 181 1.16 -5.15 -4.69
N GLU A 182 1.93 -4.06 -4.77
CA GLU A 182 1.39 -2.78 -5.19
C GLU A 182 2.34 -2.03 -6.13
N VAL A 183 1.75 -1.32 -7.10
CA VAL A 183 2.37 -0.15 -7.71
C VAL A 183 1.94 1.06 -6.88
N ASP A 184 2.83 1.51 -6.00
CA ASP A 184 2.53 2.54 -5.01
C ASP A 184 2.94 3.93 -5.48
N TYR A 185 1.97 4.84 -5.59
CA TYR A 185 2.19 6.24 -5.93
C TYR A 185 2.63 7.04 -4.71
N ILE A 186 3.80 7.67 -4.81
CA ILE A 186 4.35 8.50 -3.73
C ILE A 186 3.83 9.93 -3.90
N LEU A 187 3.03 10.37 -2.92
CA LEU A 187 2.41 11.69 -2.89
C LEU A 187 2.99 12.52 -1.75
N LEU A 188 3.43 13.74 -2.06
CA LEU A 188 3.95 14.69 -1.08
C LEU A 188 2.98 15.86 -0.91
N ILE A 189 2.80 16.27 0.34
CA ILE A 189 2.02 17.46 0.71
C ILE A 189 2.88 18.26 1.70
N GLN A 190 2.96 19.58 1.51
CA GLN A 190 3.60 20.47 2.48
C GLN A 190 2.60 21.56 2.91
N LYS A 191 1.92 21.33 4.04
CA LYS A 191 0.86 22.21 4.52
C LYS A 191 0.62 22.02 6.02
N ASP A 192 0.38 23.11 6.74
CA ASP A 192 0.00 23.02 8.15
C ASP A 192 -1.44 22.52 8.27
N MET A 193 -1.59 21.38 8.92
CA MET A 193 -2.87 20.74 9.16
C MET A 193 -2.93 20.20 10.57
N MET A 194 -4.12 20.24 11.14
CA MET A 194 -4.42 19.63 12.42
C MET A 194 -5.37 18.45 12.13
N PRO A 195 -4.85 17.21 12.06
CA PRO A 195 -5.69 16.01 12.06
C PRO A 195 -6.56 15.97 13.32
N ARG A 196 -7.75 15.38 13.24
CA ARG A 196 -8.61 15.16 14.41
C ARG A 196 -8.30 13.85 15.13
#